data_AF-A0A1S9GBB0-F1
#
_entry.id   AF-A0A1S9GBB0-F1
#
_cell.length_a   1.000
_cell.length_b   1.000
_cell.length_c   1.000
_cell.angle_alpha   90.00
_cell.angle_beta   90.00
_cell.angle_gamma   90.00
#
_symmetry.space_group_name_H-M   'P 1'
#
loop_
_entity.id
_entity.type
_entity.pdbx_description
1 polymer ?
#
loop_
_entity_poly.entity_id
_entity_poly.type
_entity_poly.pdbx_seq_one_letter_code
_entity_poly.pdbx_strand_id
1 'polypeptide(L)'
;MNGISKTLNDMTLVERSSLLDTVADALEATAEEAEGEGDTRFVANSICVANTIRGLSGDMTPRDLQAAELLLEQGIMLVHQFSNRAKTNGMIH
;
A
#
# COMPACT_ATOMS: atom_id res chain seq x y z
N MET A 1 6.34 -2.22 -14.19
CA MET A 1 5.45 -1.30 -13.44
C MET A 1 5.36 0.09 -14.09
N ASN A 2 5.47 0.22 -15.42
CA ASN A 2 5.62 1.53 -16.09
C ASN A 2 4.33 2.38 -16.19
N GLY A 3 3.17 1.79 -15.84
CA GLY A 3 1.87 2.47 -15.93
C GLY A 3 1.60 3.39 -14.74
N ILE A 4 1.95 2.94 -13.53
CA ILE A 4 1.72 3.69 -12.29
C ILE A 4 2.55 4.97 -12.28
N SER A 5 3.84 4.87 -12.63
CA SER A 5 4.75 6.02 -12.74
C SER A 5 4.23 7.12 -13.67
N LYS A 6 3.61 6.74 -14.79
CA LYS A 6 3.07 7.72 -15.75
C LYS A 6 1.85 8.45 -15.17
N THR A 7 0.95 7.73 -14.53
CA THR A 7 -0.22 8.32 -13.85
C THR A 7 0.21 9.21 -12.67
N LEU A 8 1.23 8.80 -11.92
CA LEU A 8 1.75 9.60 -10.81
C LEU A 8 2.34 10.91 -11.32
N ASN A 9 3.08 10.93 -12.43
CA ASN A 9 3.67 12.16 -12.98
C ASN A 9 2.62 13.24 -13.33
N ASP A 10 1.40 12.83 -13.66
CA ASP A 10 0.31 13.73 -14.03
C ASP A 10 -0.48 14.26 -12.80
N MET A 11 -0.25 13.69 -11.60
CA MET A 11 -0.93 14.08 -10.36
C MET A 11 -0.23 15.25 -9.63
N THR A 12 -1.03 16.08 -8.98
CA THR A 12 -0.58 17.08 -8.01
C THR A 12 -0.07 16.42 -6.72
N LEU A 13 0.65 17.17 -5.87
CA LEU A 13 1.07 16.69 -4.55
C LEU A 13 -0.12 16.25 -3.69
N VAL A 14 -1.21 17.01 -3.70
CA VAL A 14 -2.41 16.70 -2.90
C VAL A 14 -3.04 15.38 -3.36
N GLU A 15 -3.19 15.18 -4.67
CA GLU A 15 -3.74 13.95 -5.22
C GLU A 15 -2.85 12.75 -4.90
N ARG A 16 -1.52 12.90 -4.99
CA ARG A 16 -0.58 11.84 -4.60
C ARG A 16 -0.67 11.52 -3.11
N SER A 17 -0.84 12.53 -2.26
CA SER A 17 -1.03 12.34 -0.82
C SER A 17 -2.29 11.56 -0.53
N SER A 18 -3.42 11.93 -1.14
CA SER A 18 -4.67 11.19 -0.96
C SER A 18 -4.59 9.75 -1.47
N LEU A 19 -3.85 9.50 -2.55
CA LEU A 19 -3.62 8.14 -3.04
C LEU A 19 -2.78 7.32 -2.05
N LEU A 20 -1.73 7.91 -1.50
CA LEU A 20 -0.93 7.32 -0.42
C LEU A 20 -1.81 6.96 0.77
N ASP A 21 -2.63 7.89 1.25
CA ASP A 21 -3.55 7.65 2.37
C ASP A 21 -4.51 6.48 2.07
N THR A 22 -5.06 6.44 0.86
CA THR A 22 -5.93 5.32 0.40
C THR A 22 -5.20 3.98 0.43
N VAL A 23 -3.92 3.94 0.03
CA VAL A 23 -3.11 2.71 0.08
C VAL A 23 -2.78 2.32 1.51
N ALA A 24 -2.51 3.28 2.41
CA ALA A 24 -2.30 3.00 3.82
C ALA A 24 -3.54 2.38 4.47
N ASP A 25 -4.73 2.92 4.20
CA ASP A 25 -5.98 2.37 4.72
C ASP A 25 -6.24 0.94 4.20
N ALA A 26 -5.96 0.69 2.92
CA ALA A 26 -6.05 -0.66 2.35
C ALA A 26 -5.06 -1.65 2.98
N LEU A 27 -3.83 -1.22 3.27
CA LEU A 27 -2.83 -2.05 3.95
C LEU A 27 -3.29 -2.43 5.36
N GLU A 28 -3.89 -1.51 6.10
CA GLU A 28 -4.43 -1.81 7.43
C GLU A 28 -5.60 -2.77 7.40
N ALA A 29 -6.55 -2.57 6.48
CA ALA A 29 -7.66 -3.50 6.31
C ALA A 29 -7.15 -4.92 5.98
N THR A 30 -6.20 -5.05 5.05
CA THR A 30 -5.61 -6.36 4.73
C THR A 30 -4.79 -6.95 5.88
N ALA A 31 -4.20 -6.11 6.75
CA ALA A 31 -3.50 -6.57 7.94
C ALA A 31 -4.49 -7.12 8.99
N GLU A 32 -5.61 -6.44 9.21
CA GLU A 32 -6.68 -6.92 10.12
C GLU A 32 -7.22 -8.28 9.66
N GLU A 33 -7.46 -8.44 8.35
CA GLU A 33 -7.88 -9.73 7.79
C GLU A 33 -6.80 -10.82 7.95
N ALA A 34 -5.53 -10.51 7.65
CA ALA A 34 -4.42 -11.43 7.79
C ALA A 34 -4.14 -11.84 9.25
N GLU A 35 -4.44 -10.95 10.20
CA GLU A 35 -4.37 -11.26 11.63
C GLU A 35 -5.38 -12.37 11.99
N GLY A 36 -6.60 -12.30 11.45
CA GLY A 36 -7.60 -13.36 11.58
C GLY A 36 -7.15 -14.72 11.01
N GLU A 37 -6.27 -14.71 10.00
CA GLU A 37 -5.66 -15.92 9.42
C GLU A 37 -4.38 -16.39 10.15
N GLY A 38 -3.88 -15.61 11.11
CA GLY A 38 -2.65 -15.91 11.85
C GLY A 38 -1.36 -15.60 11.09
N ASP A 39 -1.40 -14.87 9.97
CA ASP A 39 -0.20 -14.45 9.21
C ASP A 39 0.45 -13.21 9.84
N THR A 40 1.00 -13.41 11.03
CA THR A 40 1.67 -12.36 11.83
C THR A 40 2.79 -11.63 11.07
N ARG A 41 3.45 -12.28 10.10
CA ARG A 41 4.49 -11.65 9.28
C ARG A 41 3.88 -10.68 8.28
N PHE A 42 2.79 -11.07 7.62
CA PHE A 42 2.09 -10.17 6.70
C PHE A 42 1.54 -8.96 7.44
N VAL A 43 0.92 -9.17 8.61
CA VAL A 43 0.44 -8.09 9.49
C VAL A 43 1.55 -7.08 9.77
N ALA A 44 2.69 -7.54 10.30
CA ALA A 44 3.80 -6.66 10.67
C ALA A 44 4.33 -5.86 9.47
N ASN A 45 4.45 -6.50 8.30
CA ASN A 45 4.94 -5.85 7.09
C ASN A 45 3.95 -4.80 6.57
N SER A 46 2.66 -5.13 6.51
CA SER A 46 1.61 -4.22 6.02
C SER A 46 1.46 -3.00 6.92
N ILE A 47 1.45 -3.19 8.26
CA ILE A 47 1.41 -2.08 9.22
C ILE A 47 2.67 -1.22 9.15
N CYS A 48 3.85 -1.81 8.95
CA CYS A 48 5.09 -1.04 8.77
C CYS A 48 5.01 -0.09 7.56
N VAL A 49 4.54 -0.60 6.41
CA VAL A 49 4.40 0.20 5.19
C VAL A 49 3.30 1.26 5.35
N ALA A 50 2.14 0.91 5.92
CA ALA A 50 1.05 1.86 6.16
C ALA A 50 1.51 3.05 7.04
N ASN A 51 2.21 2.77 8.15
CA ASN A 51 2.73 3.81 9.02
C ASN A 51 3.81 4.67 8.35
N THR A 52 4.67 4.06 7.53
CA THR A 52 5.67 4.80 6.74
C THR A 52 5.00 5.74 5.75
N ILE A 53 3.93 5.28 5.08
CA ILE A 53 3.13 6.10 4.18
C ILE A 53 2.52 7.29 4.91
N ARG A 54 1.88 7.08 6.07
CA ARG A 54 1.26 8.17 6.84
C ARG A 54 2.26 9.21 7.33
N GLY A 55 3.45 8.75 7.72
CA GLY A 55 4.54 9.65 8.07
C GLY A 55 4.99 10.52 6.89
N LEU A 56 4.94 9.98 5.66
CA LEU A 56 5.31 10.71 4.45
C LEU A 56 4.20 11.65 3.96
N SER A 57 2.94 11.20 3.96
CA SER A 57 1.81 11.92 3.35
C SER A 57 1.49 13.23 4.09
N GLY A 58 1.67 13.27 5.41
CA GLY A 58 1.35 14.45 6.22
C GLY A 58 2.09 15.74 5.87
N ASP A 59 3.33 15.65 5.40
CA ASP A 59 4.21 16.80 5.10
C ASP A 59 4.93 16.67 3.74
N MET A 60 4.28 16.03 2.77
CA MET A 60 4.92 15.66 1.49
C MET A 60 5.33 16.88 0.65
N THR A 61 6.59 16.90 0.22
CA THR A 61 7.17 17.93 -0.65
C THR A 61 7.55 17.36 -2.04
N PRO A 62 7.87 18.20 -3.04
CA PRO A 62 8.36 17.71 -4.34
C PRO A 62 9.61 16.83 -4.28
N ARG A 63 10.40 16.90 -3.20
CA ARG A 63 11.61 16.06 -3.03
C ARG A 63 11.27 14.62 -2.64
N ASP A 64 10.07 14.40 -2.14
CA ASP A 64 9.62 13.12 -1.60
C ASP A 64 8.93 12.25 -2.65
N LEU A 65 8.73 12.76 -3.86
CA LEU A 65 7.96 12.09 -4.92
C LEU A 65 8.48 10.70 -5.26
N GLN A 66 9.79 10.53 -5.30
CA GLN A 66 10.38 9.22 -5.58
C GLN A 66 10.16 8.23 -4.44
N ALA A 67 10.19 8.71 -3.19
CA ALA A 67 9.89 7.87 -2.02
C ALA A 67 8.40 7.51 -1.98
N ALA A 68 7.52 8.48 -2.27
CA ALA A 68 6.08 8.28 -2.40
C ALA A 68 5.74 7.22 -3.46
N GLU A 69 6.37 7.30 -4.63
CA GLU A 69 6.20 6.31 -5.70
C GLU A 69 6.61 4.90 -5.25
N LEU A 70 7.78 4.75 -4.64
CA LEU A 70 8.24 3.45 -4.14
C LEU A 70 7.30 2.87 -3.07
N LEU A 71 6.81 3.70 -2.15
CA LEU A 71 5.87 3.26 -1.13
C LEU A 71 4.52 2.86 -1.72
N LEU A 72 4.04 3.59 -2.73
CA LEU A 72 2.82 3.22 -3.46
C LEU A 72 2.98 1.88 -4.16
N GLU A 73 4.07 1.67 -4.88
CA GLU A 73 4.36 0.39 -5.53
C GLU A 73 4.40 -0.74 -4.50
N GLN A 74 5.08 -0.53 -3.37
CA GLN A 74 5.21 -1.54 -2.33
C GLN A 74 3.86 -1.85 -1.66
N GLY A 75 3.06 -0.83 -1.37
CA GLY A 75 1.74 -1.00 -0.77
C GLY A 75 0.77 -1.73 -1.69
N ILE A 76 0.71 -1.35 -2.98
CA ILE A 76 -0.10 -2.04 -3.99
C ILE A 76 0.33 -3.50 -4.13
N MET A 77 1.64 -3.78 -4.13
CA MET A 77 2.13 -5.16 -4.21
C MET A 77 1.70 -6.01 -3.01
N LEU A 78 1.71 -5.47 -1.79
CA LEU A 78 1.27 -6.19 -0.59
C LEU A 78 -0.23 -6.49 -0.62
N VAL A 79 -1.06 -5.49 -0.94
CA VAL A 79 -2.52 -5.66 -1.10
C VAL A 79 -2.84 -6.72 -2.17
N HIS A 80 -2.12 -6.69 -3.30
CA HIS A 80 -2.28 -7.66 -4.37
C HIS A 80 -1.82 -9.07 -3.97
N GLN A 81 -0.73 -9.20 -3.22
CA GLN A 81 -0.27 -10.49 -2.69
C GLN A 81 -1.32 -11.11 -1.76
N PHE A 82 -1.90 -10.33 -0.85
CA PHE A 82 -2.96 -10.81 0.03
C PHE A 82 -4.19 -11.26 -0.74
N SER A 83 -4.68 -10.41 -1.66
CA SER A 83 -5.83 -10.71 -2.52
C SER A 83 -5.66 -12.03 -3.29
N ASN A 84 -4.46 -12.34 -3.75
CA ASN A 84 -4.19 -13.58 -4.48
C ASN A 84 -4.08 -14.80 -3.58
N ARG A 85 -3.60 -14.65 -2.33
CA ARG A 85 -3.65 -15.72 -1.33
C ARG A 85 -5.09 -16.08 -0.98
N ALA A 86 -5.92 -15.08 -0.70
CA ALA A 86 -7.35 -15.28 -0.42
C ALA A 86 -8.07 -16.03 -1.56
N LYS A 87 -7.83 -15.63 -2.82
CA LYS A 87 -8.35 -16.35 -4.00
C LYS A 87 -7.88 -17.79 -4.07
N THR A 88 -6.60 -18.03 -3.80
CA THR A 88 -6.03 -19.38 -3.86
C THR A 88 -6.63 -20.28 -2.77
N ASN A 89 -6.78 -19.79 -1.54
CA ASN A 89 -7.40 -20.51 -0.43
C ASN A 89 -8.90 -20.77 -0.66
N GLY A 90 -9.62 -19.83 -1.30
CA GLY A 90 -11.03 -20.01 -1.64
C GLY A 90 -11.31 -21.04 -2.74
N MET A 91 -10.33 -21.39 -3.57
CA MET A 91 -10.47 -22.44 -4.60
C MET A 91 -10.26 -23.86 -4.06
N ILE A 92 -9.82 -24.01 -2.80
CA ILE A 92 -9.52 -25.30 -2.18
C ILE A 92 -10.69 -25.83 -1.32
N HIS A 93 -11.85 -25.15 -1.36
CA HIS A 93 -13.06 -25.52 -0.62
C HIS A 93 -14.24 -25.83 -1.53
#